data_AF-A0A8J6BG31-F1
#
_entry.id   AF-A0A8J6BG31-F1
#
_cell.length_a   1.000
_cell.length_b   1.000
_cell.length_c   1.000
_cell.angle_alpha   90.00
_cell.angle_beta   90.00
_cell.angle_gamma   90.00
#
_symmetry.space_group_name_H-M   'P 1'
#
loop_
_entity.id
_entity.type
_entity.pdbx_description
1 polymer ?
#
loop_
_entity_poly.entity_id
_entity_poly.type
_entity_poly.pdbx_seq_one_letter_code
_entity_poly.pdbx_strand_id
1 'polypeptide(L)'
;MDAPKPKLCHEKHDTTKPKVYHKHGMNTRSLLQTYFSCNTDNEFGEETLNFLMKKIHDALAAGNFKGKTAYDFSFASLIHQLYTVCDCYPEITILKLNDTCIMELNKWLAMRTGAFDWSHAHNYVKGLHCTR
;
A
#
# COMPACT_ATOMS: atom_id res chain seq x y z
N MET A 1 30.91 -21.51 -0.07
CA MET A 1 29.60 -22.05 -0.49
C MET A 1 28.81 -20.88 -1.01
N ASP A 2 28.74 -20.72 -2.34
CA ASP A 2 28.03 -19.60 -2.95
C ASP A 2 26.53 -19.87 -3.00
N ALA A 3 25.74 -18.89 -2.58
CA ALA A 3 24.29 -18.95 -2.66
C ALA A 3 23.84 -19.04 -4.14
N PRO A 4 22.80 -19.85 -4.47
CA PRO A 4 22.31 -19.96 -5.83
C PRO A 4 21.70 -18.63 -6.28
N LYS A 5 22.21 -18.08 -7.38
CA LYS A 5 21.63 -16.88 -8.02
C LYS A 5 20.16 -17.13 -8.38
N PRO A 6 19.24 -16.19 -8.11
CA PRO A 6 17.84 -16.35 -8.49
C PRO A 6 17.75 -16.47 -10.02
N LYS A 7 17.16 -17.57 -10.50
CA LYS A 7 16.80 -17.72 -11.91
C LYS A 7 15.68 -16.74 -12.21
N LEU A 8 16.00 -15.62 -12.85
CA LEU A 8 14.97 -14.82 -13.54
C LEU A 8 14.45 -15.69 -14.70
N CYS A 9 13.25 -16.26 -14.54
CA CYS A 9 12.52 -16.84 -15.64
C CYS A 9 12.16 -15.70 -16.61
N HIS A 10 12.98 -15.52 -17.64
CA HIS A 10 12.63 -14.66 -18.77
C HIS A 10 11.58 -15.38 -19.62
N GLU A 11 10.31 -15.32 -19.19
CA GLU A 11 9.21 -15.55 -20.12
C GLU A 11 9.29 -14.50 -21.22
N LYS A 12 9.33 -14.94 -22.49
CA LYS A 12 9.22 -14.05 -23.63
C LYS A 12 7.83 -13.41 -23.60
N HIS A 13 7.76 -12.16 -23.15
CA HIS A 13 6.52 -11.41 -23.11
C HIS A 13 6.11 -10.97 -24.52
N ASP A 14 4.98 -11.49 -25.00
CA ASP A 14 4.30 -11.02 -26.20
C ASP A 14 3.76 -9.60 -25.96
N THR A 15 4.37 -8.60 -26.60
CA THR A 15 4.01 -7.19 -26.46
C THR A 15 2.73 -6.82 -27.20
N THR A 16 2.17 -7.74 -28.00
CA THR A 16 0.94 -7.50 -28.79
C THR A 16 -0.34 -7.81 -28.03
N LYS A 17 -0.26 -8.46 -26.86
CA LYS A 17 -1.42 -8.78 -26.01
C LYS A 17 -1.54 -7.82 -24.83
N PRO A 18 -2.75 -7.35 -24.48
CA PRO A 18 -2.99 -6.62 -23.25
C PRO A 18 -2.51 -7.43 -22.05
N LYS A 19 -1.66 -6.83 -21.21
CA LYS A 19 -1.14 -7.50 -20.03
C LYS A 19 -2.24 -7.62 -18.97
N VAL A 20 -2.57 -8.85 -18.59
CA VAL A 20 -3.61 -9.15 -17.61
C VAL A 20 -3.01 -9.32 -16.22
N TYR A 21 -2.40 -8.25 -15.69
CA TYR A 21 -1.65 -8.27 -14.43
C TYR A 21 -2.49 -8.76 -13.23
N HIS A 22 -3.80 -8.52 -13.25
CA HIS A 22 -4.72 -8.90 -12.19
C HIS A 22 -4.96 -10.42 -12.10
N LYS A 23 -4.70 -11.20 -13.16
CA LYS A 23 -4.91 -12.66 -13.19
C LYS A 23 -3.66 -13.49 -12.91
N HIS A 24 -2.49 -13.06 -13.40
CA HIS A 24 -1.32 -13.95 -13.46
C HIS A 24 -0.01 -13.37 -12.91
N GLY A 25 0.02 -12.12 -12.42
CA GLY A 25 1.29 -11.43 -12.19
C GLY A 25 1.51 -10.76 -10.83
N MET A 26 0.46 -10.47 -10.06
CA MET A 26 0.62 -9.67 -8.85
C MET A 26 0.52 -10.52 -7.57
N ASN A 27 1.67 -10.86 -7.00
CA ASN A 27 1.74 -11.28 -5.60
C ASN A 27 1.76 -10.02 -4.73
N THR A 28 0.59 -9.64 -4.20
CA THR A 28 0.48 -8.43 -3.37
C THR A 28 1.35 -8.50 -2.11
N ARG A 29 1.56 -9.67 -1.50
CA ARG A 29 2.36 -9.77 -0.27
C ARG A 29 3.83 -9.53 -0.57
N SER A 30 4.36 -10.11 -1.64
CA SER A 30 5.73 -9.86 -2.10
C SER A 30 5.92 -8.38 -2.46
N LEU A 31 4.97 -7.75 -3.13
CA LEU A 31 5.02 -6.32 -3.44
C LEU A 31 5.10 -5.47 -2.17
N LEU A 32 4.23 -5.73 -1.19
CA LEU A 32 4.28 -5.03 0.10
C LEU A 32 5.62 -5.25 0.79
N GLN A 33 6.12 -6.48 0.79
CA GLN A 33 7.40 -6.81 1.40
C GLN A 33 8.59 -6.10 0.74
N THR A 34 8.60 -6.01 -0.58
CA THR A 34 9.70 -5.39 -1.33
C THR A 34 9.72 -3.87 -1.19
N TYR A 35 8.56 -3.22 -1.21
CA TYR A 35 8.51 -1.75 -1.34
C TYR A 35 7.99 -1.01 -0.11
N PHE A 36 7.21 -1.66 0.76
CA PHE A 36 6.45 -1.01 1.84
C PHE A 36 6.80 -1.59 3.22
N SER A 37 7.82 -2.44 3.32
CA SER A 37 8.33 -2.89 4.62
C SER A 37 9.18 -1.82 5.26
N CYS A 38 9.08 -1.67 6.57
CA CYS A 38 10.12 -1.01 7.37
C CYS A 38 11.28 -2.00 7.51
N ASN A 39 12.27 -1.89 6.63
CA ASN A 39 13.54 -2.59 6.75
C ASN A 39 14.68 -1.58 6.52
N THR A 40 15.80 -1.77 7.23
CA THR A 40 16.94 -0.84 7.21
C THR A 40 17.58 -0.70 5.84
N ASP A 41 17.34 -1.66 4.94
CA ASP A 41 17.97 -1.73 3.62
C ASP A 41 17.10 -1.07 2.52
N ASN A 42 15.89 -0.60 2.85
CA ASN A 42 14.93 0.01 1.93
C ASN A 42 14.59 1.45 2.32
N GLU A 43 15.62 2.22 2.67
CA GLU A 43 15.50 3.65 3.00
C GLU A 43 14.72 4.43 1.92
N PHE A 44 15.00 4.17 0.64
CA PHE A 44 14.27 4.79 -0.48
C PHE A 44 12.77 4.49 -0.47
N GLY A 45 12.37 3.26 -0.16
CA GLY A 45 10.95 2.88 -0.09
C GLY A 45 10.25 3.56 1.09
N GLU A 46 10.91 3.63 2.24
CA GLU A 46 10.38 4.32 3.43
C GLU A 46 10.24 5.83 3.19
N GLU A 47 11.26 6.49 2.63
CA GLU A 47 11.21 7.92 2.28
C GLU A 47 10.10 8.21 1.27
N THR A 48 9.96 7.36 0.25
CA THR A 48 8.90 7.50 -0.76
C THR A 48 7.52 7.38 -0.12
N LEU A 49 7.32 6.39 0.75
CA LEU A 49 6.06 6.19 1.46
C LEU A 49 5.73 7.38 2.37
N ASN A 50 6.71 7.86 3.14
CA ASN A 50 6.57 9.01 4.01
C ASN A 50 6.23 10.29 3.24
N PHE A 51 6.91 10.53 2.11
CA PHE A 51 6.62 11.65 1.23
C PHE A 51 5.17 11.61 0.71
N LEU A 52 4.71 10.45 0.22
CA LEU A 52 3.33 10.29 -0.27
C LEU A 52 2.30 10.55 0.84
N MET A 53 2.48 9.95 2.01
CA MET A 53 1.58 10.16 3.15
C MET A 53 1.54 11.62 3.59
N LYS A 54 2.70 12.30 3.63
CA LYS A 54 2.76 13.73 3.95
C LYS A 54 2.01 14.57 2.92
N LYS A 55 2.15 14.29 1.62
CA LYS A 55 1.43 15.04 0.58
C LYS A 55 -0.08 14.86 0.67
N ILE A 56 -0.54 13.65 0.95
CA ILE A 56 -1.98 13.38 1.19
C ILE A 56 -2.44 14.13 2.44
N HIS A 57 -1.66 14.10 3.52
CA HIS A 57 -1.94 14.84 4.75
C HIS A 57 -2.05 16.33 4.50
N ASP A 58 -1.03 16.97 3.90
CA ASP A 58 -1.01 18.40 3.60
C ASP A 58 -2.20 18.83 2.72
N ALA A 59 -2.62 17.98 1.77
CA ALA A 59 -3.78 18.26 0.93
C ALA A 59 -5.10 18.22 1.72
N LEU A 60 -5.33 17.18 2.53
CA LEU A 60 -6.53 17.04 3.36
C LEU A 60 -6.58 18.14 4.45
N ALA A 61 -5.43 18.44 5.03
CA ALA A 61 -5.17 19.49 5.99
C ALA A 61 -5.60 20.88 5.54
N ALA A 62 -5.53 21.18 4.24
CA ALA A 62 -5.96 22.46 3.68
C ALA A 62 -7.48 22.65 3.75
N GLY A 63 -8.24 21.62 4.16
CA GLY A 63 -9.68 21.68 4.41
C GLY A 63 -10.56 21.56 3.16
N ASN A 64 -9.97 21.59 1.97
CA ASN A 64 -10.69 21.54 0.69
C ASN A 64 -11.18 20.12 0.31
N PHE A 65 -10.69 19.08 0.99
CA PHE A 65 -10.98 17.69 0.69
C PHE A 65 -11.64 17.00 1.89
N LYS A 66 -12.93 17.25 2.11
CA LYS A 66 -13.74 16.63 3.15
C LYS A 66 -15.10 16.24 2.60
N GLY A 67 -15.63 15.11 3.02
CA GLY A 67 -16.93 14.63 2.54
C GLY A 67 -17.47 13.46 3.34
N LYS A 68 -18.64 12.96 2.95
CA LYS A 68 -19.25 11.81 3.62
C LYS A 68 -18.55 10.51 3.25
N THR A 69 -18.31 10.29 1.96
CA THR A 69 -17.86 9.00 1.42
C THR A 69 -16.64 9.19 0.53
N ALA A 70 -15.62 8.36 0.71
CA ALA A 70 -14.47 8.22 -0.19
C ALA A 70 -14.47 6.85 -0.88
N TYR A 71 -14.03 6.81 -2.13
CA TYR A 71 -13.82 5.58 -2.88
C TYR A 71 -12.32 5.39 -3.11
N ASP A 72 -11.74 4.35 -2.52
CA ASP A 72 -10.33 4.00 -2.69
C ASP A 72 -10.16 3.01 -3.84
N PHE A 73 -9.49 3.47 -4.91
CA PHE A 73 -9.11 2.67 -6.07
C PHE A 73 -7.60 2.39 -6.08
N SER A 74 -7.05 2.05 -4.91
CA SER A 74 -5.63 1.76 -4.77
C SER A 74 -5.24 0.42 -5.38
N PHE A 75 -4.03 0.38 -5.93
CA PHE A 75 -3.45 -0.86 -6.44
C PHE A 75 -2.98 -1.76 -5.29
N ALA A 76 -2.94 -3.07 -5.55
CA ALA A 76 -2.52 -4.07 -4.57
C ALA A 76 -3.26 -3.92 -3.22
N SER A 77 -2.70 -4.45 -2.14
CA SER A 77 -3.26 -4.34 -0.79
C SER A 77 -2.76 -3.11 -0.05
N LEU A 78 -2.52 -2.00 -0.75
CA LEU A 78 -2.09 -0.75 -0.14
C LEU A 78 -3.20 -0.12 0.69
N ILE A 79 -2.83 0.34 1.88
CA ILE A 79 -3.76 0.98 2.82
C ILE A 79 -3.17 2.21 3.52
N HIS A 80 -1.91 2.56 3.29
CA HIS A 80 -1.23 3.65 4.00
C HIS A 80 -1.97 4.99 3.86
N GLN A 81 -2.58 5.24 2.70
CA GLN A 81 -3.40 6.41 2.42
C GLN A 81 -4.62 6.52 3.34
N LEU A 82 -5.15 5.38 3.80
CA LEU A 82 -6.36 5.33 4.62
C LEU A 82 -6.15 5.94 6.00
N TYR A 83 -4.93 5.88 6.55
CA TYR A 83 -4.60 6.48 7.85
C TYR A 83 -4.77 8.00 7.87
N THR A 84 -4.71 8.65 6.72
CA THR A 84 -4.91 10.09 6.61
C THR A 84 -6.33 10.42 6.11
N VAL A 85 -6.85 9.64 5.17
CA VAL A 85 -8.17 9.87 4.56
C VAL A 85 -9.31 9.69 5.56
N CYS A 86 -9.17 8.76 6.52
CA CYS A 86 -10.23 8.45 7.49
C CYS A 86 -10.62 9.63 8.38
N ASP A 87 -9.74 10.59 8.59
CA ASP A 87 -10.04 11.79 9.39
C ASP A 87 -11.02 12.74 8.68
N CYS A 88 -11.06 12.69 7.35
CA CYS A 88 -11.88 13.58 6.53
C CYS A 88 -13.12 12.90 5.96
N TYR A 89 -13.12 11.57 5.87
CA TYR A 89 -14.18 10.77 5.26
C TYR A 89 -14.56 9.61 6.19
N PRO A 90 -15.70 9.69 6.89
CA PRO A 90 -16.12 8.65 7.83
C PRO A 90 -16.54 7.34 7.13
N GLU A 91 -16.95 7.39 5.86
CA GLU A 91 -17.28 6.20 5.08
C GLU A 91 -16.25 6.01 3.96
N ILE A 92 -15.58 4.86 3.92
CA ILE A 92 -14.61 4.52 2.87
C ILE A 92 -15.01 3.20 2.22
N THR A 93 -15.28 3.25 0.90
CA THR A 93 -15.47 2.05 0.07
C THR A 93 -14.17 1.74 -0.65
N ILE A 94 -13.62 0.54 -0.43
CA ILE A 94 -12.32 0.14 -0.99
C ILE A 94 -12.55 -0.86 -2.12
N LEU A 95 -12.03 -0.55 -3.31
CA LEU A 95 -12.00 -1.48 -4.43
C LEU A 95 -10.59 -2.07 -4.56
N LYS A 96 -10.51 -3.39 -4.66
CA LYS A 96 -9.24 -4.12 -4.88
C LYS A 96 -9.30 -4.93 -6.17
N LEU A 97 -8.15 -5.04 -6.83
CA LEU A 97 -8.02 -5.58 -8.18
C LEU A 97 -8.27 -7.09 -8.30
N ASN A 98 -8.07 -7.84 -7.22
CA ASN A 98 -8.30 -9.29 -7.18
C ASN A 98 -8.53 -9.79 -5.75
N ASP A 99 -8.97 -11.05 -5.64
CA ASP A 99 -9.31 -11.70 -4.37
C ASP A 99 -8.13 -11.76 -3.40
N THR A 100 -6.90 -11.98 -3.90
CA THR A 100 -5.70 -11.99 -3.06
C THR A 100 -5.50 -10.64 -2.35
N CYS A 101 -5.76 -9.53 -3.05
CA CYS A 101 -5.68 -8.21 -2.45
C CYS A 101 -6.77 -7.97 -1.40
N ILE A 102 -7.99 -8.47 -1.66
CA ILE A 102 -9.10 -8.42 -0.72
C ILE A 102 -8.78 -9.23 0.54
N MET A 103 -8.22 -10.44 0.38
CA MET A 103 -7.84 -11.31 1.49
C MET A 103 -6.80 -10.66 2.40
N GLU A 104 -5.78 -10.01 1.82
CA GLU A 104 -4.73 -9.31 2.58
C GLU A 104 -5.27 -8.08 3.32
N LEU A 105 -6.14 -7.30 2.68
CA LEU A 105 -6.88 -6.22 3.35
C LEU A 105 -7.72 -6.76 4.52
N ASN A 106 -8.45 -7.86 4.31
CA ASN A 106 -9.28 -8.47 5.36
C ASN A 106 -8.45 -9.02 6.53
N LYS A 107 -7.26 -9.57 6.28
CA LYS A 107 -6.34 -9.97 7.37
C LYS A 107 -5.96 -8.77 8.23
N TRP A 108 -5.64 -7.64 7.61
CA TRP A 108 -5.32 -6.41 8.31
C TRP A 108 -6.52 -5.86 9.09
N LEU A 109 -7.70 -5.75 8.45
CA LEU A 109 -8.93 -5.27 9.11
C LEU A 109 -9.33 -6.12 10.32
N ALA A 110 -9.15 -7.44 10.24
CA ALA A 110 -9.47 -8.36 11.32
C ALA A 110 -8.34 -8.51 12.36
N MET A 111 -7.29 -7.68 12.30
CA MET A 111 -6.11 -7.74 13.18
C MET A 111 -5.52 -9.15 13.29
N ARG A 112 -5.56 -9.93 12.20
CA ARG A 112 -5.14 -11.33 12.21
C ARG A 112 -3.62 -11.45 12.33
N THR A 113 -3.18 -12.49 13.02
CA THR A 113 -1.78 -12.91 13.00
C THR A 113 -1.34 -13.16 11.55
N GLY A 114 -0.18 -12.60 11.18
CA GLY A 114 0.34 -12.66 9.82
C GLY A 114 -0.22 -11.61 8.86
N ALA A 115 -1.06 -10.66 9.28
CA ALA A 115 -1.32 -9.45 8.50
C ALA A 115 -0.02 -8.69 8.18
N PHE A 116 -0.01 -7.89 7.11
CA PHE A 116 1.14 -7.03 6.85
C PHE A 116 1.23 -5.94 7.93
N ASP A 117 2.44 -5.69 8.43
CA ASP A 117 2.66 -4.70 9.48
C ASP A 117 2.76 -3.29 8.88
N TRP A 118 1.73 -2.50 9.15
CA TRP A 118 1.64 -1.09 8.74
C TRP A 118 1.95 -0.12 9.89
N SER A 119 2.50 -0.60 11.02
CA SER A 119 2.74 0.22 12.21
C SER A 119 3.63 1.43 11.93
N HIS A 120 4.67 1.26 11.10
CA HIS A 120 5.56 2.37 10.69
C HIS A 120 4.77 3.48 9.98
N ALA A 121 3.91 3.14 9.03
CA ALA A 121 3.07 4.09 8.31
C ALA A 121 2.06 4.79 9.23
N HIS A 122 1.40 4.03 10.11
CA HIS A 122 0.49 4.58 11.11
C HIS A 122 1.19 5.56 12.06
N ASN A 123 2.37 5.20 12.55
CA ASN A 123 3.17 6.03 13.46
C ASN A 123 3.66 7.31 12.77
N TYR A 124 4.07 7.24 11.50
CA TYR A 124 4.46 8.41 10.74
C TYR A 124 3.30 9.41 10.62
N VAL A 125 2.11 8.96 10.20
CA VAL A 125 0.93 9.82 10.08
C VAL A 125 0.60 10.46 11.43
N LYS A 126 0.60 9.68 12.52
CA LYS A 126 0.45 10.22 13.89
C LYS A 126 1.43 11.34 14.21
N GLY A 127 2.70 11.19 13.83
CA GLY A 127 3.73 12.22 14.01
C GLY A 127 3.43 13.52 13.26
N LEU A 128 2.78 13.45 12.10
CA LEU A 128 2.34 14.64 11.34
C LEU A 128 1.23 15.42 12.07
N HIS A 129 0.35 14.73 12.80
CA HIS A 129 -0.72 15.38 13.58
C HIS A 129 -0.18 16.06 14.84
N CYS A 130 0.86 15.50 15.48
CA CYS A 130 1.48 16.06 16.70
C CYS A 130 2.35 17.30 16.45
N THR A 131 2.60 17.68 15.20
CA THR A 131 3.40 18.86 14.82
C THR A 131 2.53 20.10 14.53
N ARG A 132 1.24 20.04 14.82
CA ARG A 132 0.30 21.18 14.81
C ARG A 132 -0.01 21.66 16.23
#